data_AF-A0A1B1I0W8-F1
#
_entry.id   AF-A0A1B1I0W8-F1
#
_cell.length_a   1.000
_cell.length_b   1.000
_cell.length_c   1.000
_cell.angle_alpha   90.00
_cell.angle_beta   90.00
_cell.angle_gamma   90.00
#
_symmetry.space_group_name_H-M   'P 1'
#
loop_
_entity.id
_entity.type
_entity.pdbx_description
1 polymer ?
#
loop_
_entity_poly.entity_id
_entity_poly.type
_entity_poly.pdbx_seq_one_letter_code
_entity_poly.pdbx_strand_id
1 'polypeptide(L)'
;MSTHGYDALIRGEELLKIACDTVREAQRITGGRLVYLECEDVPSLIRFYEENGFSSFGTRELDGDEKDAFSGKHLIQMVKYLK
;
A
#
# COMPACT_ATOMS: atom_id res chain seq x y z
N MET A 1 9.18 16.56 -7.79
CA MET A 1 10.47 15.91 -8.12
C MET A 1 11.20 15.69 -6.83
N SER A 2 11.65 14.46 -6.54
CA SER A 2 12.44 14.21 -5.34
C SER A 2 13.76 14.98 -5.44
N THR A 3 14.22 15.57 -4.35
CA THR A 3 15.37 16.48 -4.32
C THR A 3 16.72 15.83 -4.68
N HIS A 4 16.74 14.51 -4.87
CA HIS A 4 17.95 13.71 -5.07
C HIS A 4 17.86 12.74 -6.26
N GLY A 5 16.75 12.72 -7.02
CA GLY A 5 16.60 11.86 -8.21
C GLY A 5 16.50 10.35 -7.93
N TYR A 6 16.27 9.93 -6.68
CA TYR A 6 16.11 8.51 -6.34
C TYR A 6 14.90 7.87 -7.01
N ASP A 7 13.88 8.66 -7.37
CA ASP A 7 12.73 8.25 -8.16
C ASP A 7 13.09 7.75 -9.56
N ALA A 8 14.29 8.07 -10.06
CA ALA A 8 14.82 7.54 -11.31
C ALA A 8 15.63 6.23 -11.14
N LEU A 9 16.02 5.89 -9.92
CA LEU A 9 16.84 4.70 -9.62
C LEU A 9 16.01 3.48 -9.25
N ILE A 10 14.84 3.69 -8.64
CA ILE A 10 13.88 2.63 -8.37
C ILE A 10 12.46 3.18 -8.43
N ARG A 11 11.61 2.55 -9.23
CA ARG A 11 10.21 2.94 -9.37
C ARG A 11 9.40 2.48 -8.15
N GLY A 12 8.31 3.17 -7.87
CA GLY A 12 7.40 2.79 -6.78
C GLY A 12 6.88 1.35 -6.91
N GLU A 13 6.58 0.91 -8.13
CA GLU A 13 6.13 -0.47 -8.42
C GLU A 13 7.20 -1.52 -8.10
N GLU A 14 8.48 -1.20 -8.32
CA GLU A 14 9.61 -2.08 -7.99
C GLU A 14 9.76 -2.20 -6.47
N LEU A 15 9.67 -1.09 -5.75
CA LEU A 15 9.68 -1.08 -4.28
C LEU A 15 8.52 -1.89 -3.70
N LEU A 16 7.30 -1.67 -4.21
CA LEU A 16 6.11 -2.40 -3.74
C LEU A 16 6.21 -3.90 -4.06
N LYS A 17 6.79 -4.26 -5.21
CA LYS A 17 7.06 -5.65 -5.58
C LYS A 17 8.03 -6.30 -4.59
N ILE A 18 9.14 -5.64 -4.26
CA ILE A 18 10.13 -6.15 -3.28
C ILE A 18 9.47 -6.38 -1.91
N ALA A 19 8.62 -5.44 -1.47
CA ALA A 19 7.86 -5.59 -0.23
C ALA A 19 6.90 -6.79 -0.28
N CYS A 20 6.10 -6.92 -1.35
CA CYS A 20 5.18 -8.06 -1.52
C CYS A 20 5.92 -9.40 -1.61
N ASP A 21 7.07 -9.43 -2.27
CA ASP A 21 7.89 -10.64 -2.38
C ASP A 21 8.46 -11.04 -1.01
N THR A 22 8.87 -10.07 -0.20
CA THR A 22 9.31 -10.30 1.19
C THR A 22 8.18 -10.89 2.04
N VAL A 23 6.96 -10.35 1.92
CA VAL A 23 5.79 -10.89 2.63
C VAL A 23 5.47 -12.32 2.15
N ARG A 24 5.60 -12.60 0.85
CA ARG A 24 5.40 -13.96 0.30
C ARG A 24 6.35 -14.97 0.95
N GLU A 25 7.63 -14.62 1.11
CA GLU A 25 8.60 -15.51 1.75
C GLU A 25 8.22 -15.79 3.22
N ALA A 26 7.79 -14.79 3.96
CA ALA A 26 7.28 -14.99 5.32
C ALA A 26 6.03 -15.89 5.34
N GLN A 27 5.08 -15.67 4.42
CA GLN A 27 3.85 -16.46 4.31
C GLN A 27 4.10 -17.94 3.98
N ARG A 28 5.22 -18.29 3.32
CA ARG A 28 5.59 -19.70 3.10
C ARG A 28 5.86 -20.44 4.41
N ILE A 29 6.30 -19.74 5.45
CA ILE A 29 6.61 -20.30 6.77
C ILE A 29 5.36 -20.27 7.66
N THR A 30 4.68 -19.13 7.72
CA THR A 30 3.59 -18.88 8.68
C THR A 30 2.22 -19.32 8.17
N GLY A 31 2.07 -19.52 6.85
CA GLY A 31 0.78 -19.52 6.17
C GLY A 31 0.21 -18.11 6.03
N GLY A 32 -0.93 -18.01 5.35
CA GLY A 32 -1.55 -16.73 4.96
C GLY A 32 -1.44 -16.47 3.46
N ARG A 33 -2.40 -15.72 2.91
CA ARG A 33 -2.50 -15.49 1.46
C ARG A 33 -2.80 -14.05 1.06
N LEU A 34 -2.94 -13.16 2.03
CA LEU A 34 -3.37 -11.78 1.80
C LEU A 34 -2.30 -10.82 2.31
N VAL A 35 -2.05 -9.77 1.54
CA VAL A 35 -1.39 -8.54 2.00
C VAL A 35 -2.49 -7.51 2.19
N TYR A 36 -2.47 -6.85 3.34
CA TYR A 36 -3.40 -5.78 3.69
C TYR A 36 -2.61 -4.49 3.83
N LEU A 37 -3.19 -3.38 3.36
CA LEU A 37 -2.70 -2.04 3.60
C LEU A 37 -3.85 -1.04 3.67
N GLU A 38 -3.54 0.13 4.22
CA GLU A 38 -4.40 1.30 4.19
C GLU A 38 -3.68 2.43 3.46
N CYS A 39 -4.43 3.25 2.71
CA CYS A 39 -3.88 4.41 2.02
C CYS A 39 -4.84 5.60 2.07
N GLU A 40 -4.33 6.83 1.93
CA GLU A 40 -5.19 8.01 1.83
C GLU A 40 -6.11 7.93 0.60
N ASP A 41 -7.30 8.52 0.70
CA ASP A 41 -8.26 8.66 -0.42
C ASP A 41 -7.76 9.68 -1.45
N VAL A 42 -6.69 9.31 -2.15
CA VAL A 42 -6.02 10.08 -3.20
C VAL A 42 -6.07 9.27 -4.50
N PRO A 43 -6.71 9.77 -5.57
CA PRO A 43 -6.94 8.99 -6.79
C PRO A 43 -5.70 8.41 -7.46
N SER A 44 -4.54 9.06 -7.34
CA SER A 44 -3.28 8.52 -7.88
C SER A 44 -2.72 7.37 -7.04
N LEU A 45 -2.94 7.39 -5.72
CA LEU A 45 -2.46 6.38 -4.78
C LEU A 45 -3.30 5.11 -4.88
N ILE A 46 -4.62 5.26 -4.93
CA ILE A 46 -5.57 4.16 -5.16
C ILE A 46 -5.22 3.45 -6.47
N ARG A 47 -5.10 4.21 -7.57
CA ARG A 47 -4.74 3.66 -8.88
C ARG A 47 -3.41 2.91 -8.87
N PHE A 48 -2.39 3.48 -8.21
CA PHE A 48 -1.08 2.83 -8.08
C PHE A 48 -1.18 1.45 -7.41
N TYR A 49 -1.96 1.33 -6.33
CA TYR A 49 -2.14 0.04 -5.65
C TYR A 49 -3.02 -0.93 -6.46
N GLU A 50 -4.07 -0.45 -7.13
CA GLU A 50 -4.93 -1.26 -8.01
C GLU A 50 -4.14 -1.84 -9.19
N GLU A 51 -3.32 -1.02 -9.86
CA GLU A 51 -2.42 -1.44 -10.95
C GLU A 51 -1.40 -2.48 -10.46
N ASN A 52 -1.06 -2.47 -9.18
CA ASN A 52 -0.20 -3.45 -8.52
C ASN A 52 -0.95 -4.64 -7.90
N GLY A 53 -2.23 -4.82 -8.24
CA GLY A 53 -3.03 -6.01 -7.91
C GLY A 53 -3.68 -5.99 -6.52
N PHE A 54 -3.80 -4.82 -5.90
CA PHE A 54 -4.66 -4.63 -4.74
C PHE A 54 -6.11 -4.34 -5.16
N SER A 55 -7.04 -4.56 -4.24
CA SER A 55 -8.45 -4.20 -4.41
C SER A 55 -8.96 -3.56 -3.12
N SER A 56 -9.64 -2.43 -3.24
CA SER A 56 -10.30 -1.78 -2.12
C SER A 56 -11.49 -2.61 -1.64
N PHE A 57 -11.69 -2.72 -0.32
CA PHE A 57 -12.82 -3.46 0.24
C PHE A 57 -13.55 -2.72 1.38
N GLY A 58 -13.01 -1.59 1.84
CA GLY A 58 -13.60 -0.81 2.92
C GLY A 58 -12.90 0.51 3.14
N THR A 59 -13.40 1.26 4.12
CA THR A 59 -12.81 2.51 4.60
C THR A 59 -12.75 2.50 6.13
N ARG A 60 -11.78 3.22 6.69
CA ARG A 60 -11.62 3.40 8.13
C ARG A 60 -11.46 4.87 8.44
N GLU A 61 -12.30 5.42 9.33
CA GLU A 61 -12.14 6.78 9.83
C GLU A 61 -10.83 6.92 10.60
N LEU A 62 -10.21 8.10 10.51
CA LEU A 62 -8.99 8.40 11.26
C LEU A 62 -9.29 8.61 12.75
N ASP A 63 -8.45 8.01 13.59
CA ASP A 63 -8.45 8.26 15.02
C ASP A 63 -7.78 9.61 15.33
N GLY A 64 -7.98 10.11 16.56
CA GLY A 64 -7.65 11.50 16.92
C GLY A 64 -6.20 11.88 16.70
N ASP A 65 -5.27 10.97 16.95
CA ASP A 65 -3.83 11.12 16.77
C ASP A 65 -3.35 10.98 15.31
N GLU A 66 -4.14 10.35 14.45
CA GLU A 66 -3.82 10.17 13.03
C GLU A 66 -4.16 11.41 12.18
N LYS A 67 -5.01 12.31 12.68
CA LYS A 67 -5.48 13.52 11.96
C LYS A 67 -4.38 14.54 11.68
N ASP A 68 -3.29 14.50 12.44
CA ASP A 68 -2.13 15.36 12.19
C ASP A 68 -1.16 14.76 11.15
N ALA A 69 -1.24 13.45 10.90
CA ALA A 69 -0.36 12.73 9.98
C ALA A 69 -0.94 12.61 8.57
N PHE A 70 -2.27 12.61 8.43
CA PHE A 70 -2.96 12.44 7.16
C PHE A 70 -3.83 13.65 6.83
N SER A 71 -3.95 13.94 5.54
CA SER A 71 -4.74 15.08 5.04
C SER A 71 -6.23 14.77 4.91
N GLY A 72 -6.59 13.48 4.84
CA GLY A 72 -7.96 13.00 4.67
C GLY A 72 -8.77 12.88 5.96
N LYS A 73 -10.00 12.35 5.85
CA LYS A 73 -10.85 12.00 7.00
C LYS A 73 -10.85 10.50 7.33
N HIS A 74 -10.53 9.69 6.32
CA HIS A 74 -10.53 8.24 6.38
C HIS A 74 -9.40 7.69 5.50
N LEU A 75 -9.09 6.41 5.69
CA LEU A 75 -8.20 5.64 4.84
C LEU A 75 -8.99 4.60 4.05
N ILE A 76 -8.54 4.33 2.83
CA ILE A 76 -9.03 3.24 2.00
C ILE A 76 -8.31 1.95 2.39
N GLN A 77 -9.08 0.92 2.69
CA GLN A 77 -8.58 -0.39 3.06
C GLN A 77 -8.46 -1.26 1.82
N MET A 78 -7.27 -1.82 1.58
CA MET A 78 -6.98 -2.59 0.37
C MET A 78 -6.36 -3.95 0.69
N VAL A 79 -6.70 -4.95 -0.12
CA VAL A 79 -6.13 -6.30 -0.02
C VAL A 79 -5.57 -6.76 -1.35
N LYS A 80 -4.50 -7.55 -1.28
CA LYS A 80 -3.93 -8.28 -2.42
C LYS A 80 -3.76 -9.74 -2.05
N TYR A 81 -4.24 -10.62 -2.91
CA TYR A 81 -3.98 -12.04 -2.77
C TYR A 81 -2.61 -12.40 -3.37
N LEU A 82 -1.75 -12.97 -2.55
CA LEU A 82 -0.48 -13.54 -3.00
C LEU A 82 -0.71 -15.03 -3.31
N LYS A 83 -0.47 -15.38 -4.58
CA LYS A 83 -0.39 -16.77 -5.03
C LYS A 83 0.95 -17.37 -4.63
#